data_AF-A0A7C4VIN1-F1
#
_entry.id   AF-A0A7C4VIN1-F1
#
_cell.length_a   1.000
_cell.length_b   1.000
_cell.length_c   1.000
_cell.angle_alpha   90.00
_cell.angle_beta   90.00
_cell.angle_gamma   90.00
#
_symmetry.space_group_name_H-M   'P 1'
#
loop_
_entity.id
_entity.type
_entity.pdbx_description
1 polymer ?
#
loop_
_entity_poly.entity_id
_entity_poly.type
_entity_poly.pdbx_seq_one_letter_code
_entity_poly.pdbx_strand_id
1 'polypeptide(L)'
;MEMDRRLPDLSDKELENLHANAVRLAQSGTPTQRQQAENLLPLIGIQIEARNKARAEKLAETRRAKVQRRAQPQADMKAESDEFD
;
A
#
# COMPACT_ATOMS: atom_id res chain seq x y z
N MET A 1 23.12 4.11 6.44
CA MET A 1 23.68 3.53 5.20
C MET A 1 22.97 4.15 4.01
N GLU A 2 23.52 4.05 2.79
CA GLU A 2 22.89 4.63 1.60
C GLU A 2 21.53 4.00 1.26
N MET A 3 21.31 2.75 1.67
CA MET A 3 20.04 2.04 1.46
C MET A 3 18.86 2.69 2.20
N ASP A 4 19.07 3.27 3.39
CA ASP A 4 18.01 3.88 4.20
C ASP A 4 17.32 5.05 3.46
N ARG A 5 18.09 5.77 2.62
CA ARG A 5 17.61 6.91 1.84
C ARG A 5 16.80 6.50 0.62
N ARG A 6 17.01 5.28 0.12
CA ARG A 6 16.37 4.76 -1.10
C ARG A 6 15.10 3.98 -0.82
N LEU A 7 14.84 3.59 0.43
CA LEU A 7 13.64 2.85 0.83
C LEU A 7 12.32 3.46 0.33
N PRO A 8 12.12 4.79 0.34
CA PRO A 8 10.88 5.38 -0.16
C PRO A 8 10.64 5.14 -1.66
N ASP A 9 11.71 5.04 -2.46
CA ASP A 9 11.66 4.94 -3.92
C ASP A 9 11.51 3.49 -4.42
N LEU A 10 11.71 2.50 -3.55
CA LEU A 10 11.57 1.09 -3.93
C LEU A 10 10.12 0.72 -4.21
N SER A 11 9.85 -0.08 -5.22
CA SER A 11 8.52 -0.68 -5.42
C SER A 11 8.16 -1.68 -4.30
N ASP A 12 6.89 -2.06 -4.20
CA ASP A 12 6.43 -3.03 -3.18
C ASP A 12 7.20 -4.35 -3.28
N LYS A 13 7.40 -4.84 -4.52
CA LYS A 13 8.16 -6.06 -4.80
C LYS A 13 9.63 -5.93 -4.39
N GLU A 14 10.23 -4.75 -4.61
CA GLU A 14 11.61 -4.50 -4.19
C GLU A 14 11.73 -4.43 -2.67
N LEU A 15 10.76 -3.85 -1.96
CA LEU A 15 10.73 -3.85 -0.50
C LEU A 15 10.57 -5.27 0.07
N GLU A 16 9.70 -6.10 -0.51
CA GLU A 16 9.53 -7.50 -0.10
C GLU A 16 10.83 -8.30 -0.31
N ASN A 17 11.46 -8.14 -1.47
CA ASN A 17 12.75 -8.79 -1.76
C ASN A 17 13.85 -8.30 -0.83
N LEU A 18 13.89 -7.00 -0.53
CA LEU A 18 14.87 -6.42 0.38
C LEU A 18 14.65 -6.94 1.82
N HIS A 19 13.40 -7.03 2.27
CA HIS A 19 13.03 -7.61 3.55
C HIS A 19 13.49 -9.07 3.66
N ALA A 20 13.14 -9.91 2.68
CA ALA A 20 13.53 -11.32 2.66
C ALA A 20 15.06 -11.51 2.70
N ASN A 21 15.79 -10.68 1.95
CA ASN A 21 17.24 -10.69 1.98
C ASN A 21 17.81 -10.23 3.32
N ALA A 22 17.27 -9.16 3.90
CA ALA A 22 17.67 -8.68 5.22
C ALA A 22 17.44 -9.75 6.30
N VAL A 23 16.29 -10.42 6.30
CA VAL A 23 16.01 -11.55 7.22
C VAL A 23 17.06 -12.66 7.07
N ARG A 24 17.36 -13.08 5.83
CA ARG A 24 18.37 -14.12 5.57
C ARG A 24 19.75 -13.70 6.06
N LEU A 25 20.14 -12.44 5.82
CA LEU A 25 21.43 -11.89 6.25
C LEU A 25 21.54 -11.76 7.77
N ALA A 26 20.46 -11.39 8.46
CA ALA A 26 20.41 -11.37 9.92
C ALA A 26 20.64 -12.76 10.53
N GLN A 27 20.16 -13.82 9.87
CA GLN A 27 20.28 -15.20 10.37
C GLN A 27 21.63 -15.85 10.04
N SER A 28 22.14 -15.65 8.81
CA SER A 28 23.25 -16.44 8.25
C SER A 28 24.41 -15.61 7.72
N GLY A 29 24.30 -14.28 7.76
CA GLY A 29 25.34 -13.38 7.28
C GLY A 29 26.58 -13.35 8.16
N THR A 30 27.64 -12.74 7.63
CA THR A 30 28.82 -12.32 8.40
C THR A 30 28.40 -11.34 9.52
N PRO A 31 29.21 -11.15 10.57
CA PRO A 31 28.89 -10.23 11.67
C PRO A 31 28.48 -8.82 11.19
N THR A 32 29.21 -8.29 10.20
CA THR A 32 28.89 -6.98 9.59
C THR A 32 27.56 -7.01 8.85
N GLN A 33 27.26 -8.06 8.08
CA GLN A 33 25.99 -8.20 7.36
C GLN A 33 24.81 -8.36 8.31
N ARG A 34 24.98 -9.09 9.42
CA ARG A 34 23.95 -9.24 10.45
C ARG A 34 23.61 -7.89 11.08
N GLN A 35 24.64 -7.16 11.51
CA GLN A 35 24.44 -5.83 12.09
C GLN A 35 23.75 -4.86 11.12
N GLN A 36 24.14 -4.89 9.84
CA GLN A 36 23.51 -4.08 8.81
C GLN A 36 22.05 -4.48 8.58
N ALA A 37 21.75 -5.78 8.55
CA ALA A 37 20.40 -6.30 8.38
C ALA A 37 19.49 -5.96 9.58
N GLU A 38 20.00 -6.13 10.81
CA GLU A 38 19.30 -5.78 12.04
C GLU A 38 18.93 -4.30 12.09
N ASN A 39 19.80 -3.42 11.60
CA ASN A 39 19.52 -1.99 11.49
C ASN A 39 18.46 -1.66 10.42
N LEU A 40 18.41 -2.45 9.33
CA LEU A 40 17.56 -2.19 8.17
C LEU A 40 16.14 -2.76 8.33
N LEU A 41 16.00 -3.90 9.03
CA LEU A 41 14.72 -4.60 9.21
C LEU A 41 13.59 -3.72 9.79
N PRO A 42 13.82 -2.93 10.86
CA PRO A 42 12.78 -2.03 11.39
C PRO A 42 12.34 -0.97 10.37
N LEU A 43 13.28 -0.42 9.60
CA LEU A 43 13.00 0.61 8.60
C LEU A 43 12.17 0.08 7.44
N ILE A 44 12.48 -1.13 6.97
CA ILE A 44 11.70 -1.81 5.93
C ILE A 44 10.30 -2.15 6.44
N GLY A 45 10.18 -2.63 7.68
CA GLY A 45 8.90 -2.96 8.30
C GLY A 45 7.94 -1.76 8.33
N ILE A 46 8.43 -0.59 8.79
CA ILE A 46 7.65 0.66 8.82
C ILE A 46 7.13 1.03 7.42
N GLN A 47 7.96 0.88 6.38
CA GLN A 47 7.56 1.21 5.02
C GLN A 47 6.50 0.25 4.47
N ILE A 48 6.64 -1.06 4.72
CA ILE A 48 5.63 -2.05 4.33
C ILE A 48 4.30 -1.77 5.02
N GLU A 49 4.31 -1.48 6.32
CA GLU A 49 3.09 -1.14 7.07
C GLU A 49 2.43 0.15 6.56
N ALA A 50 3.21 1.20 6.30
CA ALA A 50 2.71 2.45 5.76
C ALA A 50 1.98 2.24 4.41
N ARG A 51 2.53 1.39 3.54
CA ARG A 51 1.91 1.05 2.26
C ARG A 51 0.66 0.19 2.41
N ASN A 52 0.68 -0.78 3.33
CA ASN A 52 -0.51 -1.57 3.65
C ASN A 52 -1.66 -0.67 4.11
N LYS A 53 -1.36 0.30 4.98
CA LYS A 53 -2.34 1.28 5.45
C LYS A 53 -2.89 2.15 4.31
N ALA A 54 -2.00 2.71 3.48
CA ALA A 54 -2.42 3.53 2.33
C ALA A 54 -3.30 2.75 1.33
N ARG A 55 -3.00 1.46 1.09
CA ARG A 55 -3.83 0.58 0.25
C ARG A 55 -5.20 0.32 0.87
N ALA A 56 -5.25 0.07 2.18
CA ALA A 56 -6.50 -0.13 2.90
C ALA A 56 -7.40 1.12 2.86
N GLU A 57 -6.82 2.31 3.04
CA GLU A 57 -7.53 3.59 2.96
C GLU A 57 -8.11 3.83 1.56
N LYS A 58 -7.33 3.63 0.49
CA LYS A 58 -7.81 3.73 -0.90
C LYS A 58 -8.95 2.74 -1.19
N LEU A 59 -8.86 1.52 -0.66
CA LEU A 59 -9.93 0.53 -0.83
C LEU A 59 -11.21 0.94 -0.07
N ALA A 60 -11.07 1.51 1.12
CA ALA A 60 -12.21 2.03 1.88
C ALA A 60 -12.89 3.20 1.14
N GLU A 61 -12.13 4.11 0.56
CA GLU A 61 -12.65 5.24 -0.22
C GLU A 61 -13.40 4.77 -1.48
N THR A 62 -12.81 3.86 -2.26
CA THR A 62 -13.48 3.31 -3.45
C THR A 62 -14.77 2.54 -3.11
N ARG A 63 -14.81 1.84 -1.98
CA ARG A 63 -16.04 1.20 -1.48
C ARG A 63 -17.10 2.23 -1.11
N ARG A 64 -16.74 3.30 -0.40
CA ARG A 64 -17.67 4.40 -0.05
C ARG A 64 -18.25 5.07 -1.30
N ALA A 65 -17.40 5.37 -2.29
CA ALA A 65 -17.84 5.96 -3.56
C ALA A 65 -18.81 5.05 -4.34
N LYS A 66 -18.57 3.73 -4.35
CA LYS A 66 -19.47 2.75 -4.98
C LYS A 66 -20.82 2.62 -4.27
N VAL A 67 -20.84 2.70 -2.94
CA VAL A 67 -22.08 2.67 -2.15
C VAL A 67 -22.91 3.94 -2.42
N GLN A 68 -22.29 5.12 -2.44
CA GLN A 68 -22.99 6.38 -2.74
C GLN A 68 -23.60 6.41 -4.14
N ARG A 69 -22.88 5.92 -5.17
CA ARG A 69 -23.44 5.85 -6.54
C ARG A 69 -24.60 4.86 -6.68
N ARG A 70 -24.60 3.77 -5.90
CA ARG A 70 -25.74 2.82 -5.88
C ARG A 70 -26.93 3.33 -5.07
N ALA A 71 -26.69 4.25 -4.15
CA ALA A 71 -27.71 4.87 -3.30
C ALA A 71 -28.36 6.10 -3.93
N GLN A 72 -27.87 6.62 -5.06
CA GLN A 72 -28.63 7.53 -5.91
C GLN A 72 -29.60 6.70 -6.76
N PRO A 73 -30.90 6.65 -6.42
CA PRO A 73 -31.88 5.96 -7.24
C PRO A 73 -32.07 6.77 -8.53
N GLN A 74 -32.58 6.11 -9.55
CA GLN A 74 -32.99 6.63 -10.86
C GLN A 74 -34.12 7.70 -10.76
N ALA A 75 -33.98 8.73 -9.92
CA ALA A 75 -34.92 9.83 -9.82
C ALA A 75 -34.80 10.77 -11.04
N ASP A 76 -33.63 10.82 -11.69
CA ASP A 76 -33.41 11.71 -12.83
C ASP A 76 -33.80 11.10 -14.20
N MET A 77 -34.03 9.78 -14.30
CA MET A 77 -34.44 9.15 -15.58
C MET A 77 -35.96 9.09 -15.80
N LYS A 78 -36.78 9.52 -14.83
CA LYS A 78 -38.25 9.54 -14.96
C LYS A 78 -38.87 10.92 -15.11
N ALA A 79 -38.07 11.99 -15.13
CA ALA A 79 -38.58 13.35 -15.27
C ALA A 79 -38.69 13.85 -16.73
N GLU A 80 -38.18 13.09 -17.70
CA GLU A 80 -38.08 13.53 -19.11
C GLU A 80 -39.00 12.75 -20.08
N SER A 81 -39.84 11.83 -19.58
CA SER A 81 -40.74 11.01 -20.42
C SER A 81 -42.23 11.32 -20.29
N ASP A 82 -42.63 12.31 -19.48
CA ASP A 82 -44.04 12.67 -19.25
C ASP A 82 -44.47 13.99 -19.92
N GLU A 83 -43.66 14.55 -20.82
CA GLU A 83 -43.99 15.79 -21.55
C GLU A 83 -43.94 15.57 -23.08
N PHE A 84 -44.79 14.68 -23.59
CA PHE A 84 -45.25 14.72 -24.98
C PHE A 84 -46.59 13.97 -25.09
N ASP A 85 -47.68 14.73 -25.03
CA ASP A 85 -49.07 14.36 -25.38
C ASP A 85 -49.28 14.55 -26.90
#